data_AF-W6FH93-F1
#
_entry.id   AF-W6FH93-F1
#
_cell.length_a   1.000
_cell.length_b   1.000
_cell.length_c   1.000
_cell.angle_alpha   90.00
_cell.angle_beta   90.00
_cell.angle_gamma   90.00
#
_symmetry.space_group_name_H-M   'P 1'
#
loop_
_entity.id
_entity.type
_entity.pdbx_description
1 polymer ?
#
loop_
_entity_poly.entity_id
_entity_poly.type
_entity_poly.pdbx_seq_one_letter_code
_entity_poly.pdbx_strand_id
1 'polypeptide(L)'
;MAAGGPSRSERKAAERVRRLREEQQRERLRQVSRILRKAAAERSAEEGRLLAESEDLVTELQGRSRRREGLKRRQEEVCDDPEELRRKVRELAGAVRNAKYLVVYTGAGISTAASIPDYRGPNGVWTLLQKGRSVSAADLSEAEPTLTHMSIARLHEQKLVQHVVSQN
;
A
#
# COMPACT_ATOMS: atom_id res chain seq x y z
N MET A 1 27.52 -25.12 -44.46
CA MET A 1 26.10 -24.83 -44.69
C MET A 1 25.73 -23.59 -43.88
N ALA A 2 25.74 -22.41 -44.51
CA ALA A 2 25.45 -21.14 -43.84
C ALA A 2 23.96 -20.84 -43.99
N ALA A 3 23.22 -20.80 -42.89
CA ALA A 3 21.82 -20.39 -42.87
C ALA A 3 21.73 -18.89 -43.26
N GLY A 4 21.21 -18.61 -44.45
CA GLY A 4 20.94 -17.25 -44.90
C GLY A 4 19.85 -16.62 -44.02
N GLY A 5 20.19 -15.51 -43.36
CA GLY A 5 19.24 -14.80 -42.50
C GLY A 5 18.07 -14.18 -43.29
N PRO A 6 16.96 -13.84 -42.61
CA PRO A 6 15.74 -13.36 -43.26
C PRO A 6 15.97 -12.06 -44.03
N SER A 7 15.34 -11.95 -45.20
CA SER A 7 15.38 -10.80 -46.10
C SER A 7 14.69 -9.55 -45.49
N ARG A 8 15.00 -8.36 -46.03
CA ARG A 8 14.46 -7.08 -45.53
C ARG A 8 12.92 -7.03 -45.60
N SER A 9 12.31 -7.63 -46.61
CA SER A 9 10.86 -7.73 -46.78
C SER A 9 10.24 -8.63 -45.71
N GLU A 10 10.84 -9.78 -45.43
CA GLU A 10 10.40 -10.73 -44.39
C GLU A 10 10.47 -10.09 -42.99
N ARG A 11 11.56 -9.35 -42.69
CA ARG A 11 11.68 -8.61 -41.43
C ARG A 11 10.58 -7.56 -41.26
N LYS A 12 10.26 -6.80 -42.32
CA LYS A 12 9.21 -5.77 -42.29
C LYS A 12 7.80 -6.36 -42.17
N ALA A 13 7.54 -7.52 -42.79
CA ALA A 13 6.29 -8.24 -42.64
C ALA A 13 6.12 -8.80 -41.21
N ALA A 14 7.18 -9.40 -40.65
CA ALA A 14 7.19 -9.88 -39.28
C ALA A 14 6.94 -8.76 -38.26
N GLU A 15 7.54 -7.58 -38.47
CA GLU A 15 7.32 -6.42 -37.61
C GLU A 15 5.87 -5.92 -37.67
N ARG A 16 5.23 -5.91 -38.85
CA ARG A 16 3.80 -5.55 -38.99
C ARG A 16 2.90 -6.53 -38.25
N VAL A 17 3.12 -7.83 -38.40
CA VAL A 17 2.34 -8.86 -37.68
C VAL A 17 2.51 -8.71 -36.17
N ARG A 18 3.73 -8.42 -35.70
CA ARG A 18 3.99 -8.15 -34.29
C ARG A 18 3.19 -6.94 -33.78
N ARG A 19 3.22 -5.81 -34.49
CA ARG A 19 2.46 -4.61 -34.10
C ARG A 19 0.96 -4.87 -34.05
N LEU A 20 0.42 -5.58 -35.03
CA LEU A 20 -1.01 -5.95 -35.04
C LEU A 20 -1.40 -6.83 -33.85
N ARG A 21 -0.55 -7.81 -33.49
CA ARG A 21 -0.76 -8.64 -32.29
C ARG A 21 -0.70 -7.82 -31.00
N GLU A 22 0.26 -6.91 -30.89
CA GLU A 22 0.37 -6.01 -29.74
C GLU A 22 -0.86 -5.09 -29.62
N GLU A 23 -1.39 -4.58 -30.73
CA GLU A 23 -2.63 -3.79 -30.75
C GLU A 23 -3.84 -4.62 -30.34
N GLN A 24 -4.00 -5.84 -30.87
CA GLN A 24 -5.07 -6.76 -30.48
C GLN A 24 -5.02 -7.10 -28.98
N GLN A 25 -3.82 -7.36 -28.43
CA GLN A 25 -3.64 -7.60 -27.00
C GLN A 25 -4.01 -6.37 -26.15
N ARG A 26 -3.64 -5.16 -26.59
CA ARG A 26 -4.02 -3.91 -25.91
C ARG A 26 -5.53 -3.69 -25.93
N GLU A 27 -6.18 -3.98 -27.06
CA GLU A 27 -7.63 -3.87 -27.19
C GLU A 27 -8.32 -4.88 -26.28
N ARG A 28 -7.87 -6.13 -26.27
CA ARG A 28 -8.38 -7.18 -25.37
C ARG A 28 -8.24 -6.78 -23.91
N LEU A 29 -7.08 -6.24 -23.51
CA LEU A 29 -6.87 -5.72 -22.15
C LEU A 29 -7.85 -4.59 -21.81
N ARG A 30 -8.10 -3.65 -22.74
CA ARG A 30 -9.07 -2.57 -22.54
C ARG A 30 -10.50 -3.10 -22.40
N GLN A 31 -10.89 -4.07 -23.22
CA GLN A 31 -12.20 -4.71 -23.17
C GLN A 31 -12.41 -5.44 -21.84
N VAL A 32 -11.47 -6.32 -21.45
CA VAL A 32 -11.49 -7.04 -20.17
C VAL A 32 -11.53 -6.05 -19.00
N SER A 33 -10.70 -5.01 -19.03
CA SER A 33 -10.72 -3.97 -17.98
C SER A 33 -12.05 -3.23 -17.90
N ARG A 34 -12.75 -3.01 -19.01
CA ARG A 34 -14.06 -2.34 -19.01
C ARG A 34 -15.14 -3.24 -18.42
N ILE A 35 -15.14 -4.53 -18.79
CA ILE A 35 -16.09 -5.52 -18.28
C ILE A 35 -15.91 -5.72 -16.77
N LEU A 36 -14.66 -5.81 -16.30
CA LEU A 36 -14.37 -6.00 -14.87
C LEU A 36 -14.81 -4.85 -13.96
N ARG A 37 -15.11 -3.66 -14.52
CA ARG A 37 -15.70 -2.53 -13.76
C ARG A 37 -17.19 -2.70 -13.50
N LYS A 38 -17.90 -3.52 -14.28
CA LYS A 38 -19.32 -3.82 -14.09
C LYS A 38 -19.52 -4.79 -12.92
N ALA A 39 -20.64 -4.67 -12.22
CA ALA A 39 -21.03 -5.68 -11.24
C ALA A 39 -21.23 -7.03 -11.94
N ALA A 40 -20.98 -8.14 -11.24
CA ALA A 40 -21.08 -9.47 -11.85
C ALA A 40 -22.48 -9.75 -12.41
N ALA A 41 -23.54 -9.22 -11.78
CA ALA A 41 -24.93 -9.34 -12.20
C ALA A 41 -25.28 -8.52 -13.46
N GLU A 42 -24.46 -7.53 -13.83
CA GLU A 42 -24.72 -6.63 -14.96
C GLU A 42 -23.99 -7.06 -16.25
N ARG A 43 -23.25 -8.16 -16.20
CA ARG A 43 -22.44 -8.65 -17.33
C ARG A 43 -23.29 -9.50 -18.26
N SER A 44 -23.15 -9.28 -19.57
CA SER A 44 -23.80 -10.14 -20.56
C SER A 44 -23.14 -11.52 -20.63
N ALA A 45 -23.84 -12.51 -21.22
CA ALA A 45 -23.26 -13.83 -21.46
C ALA A 45 -22.01 -13.80 -22.35
N GLU A 46 -21.96 -12.87 -23.32
CA GLU A 46 -20.80 -12.64 -24.19
C GLU A 46 -19.60 -12.08 -23.40
N GLU A 47 -19.87 -11.13 -22.51
CA GLU A 47 -18.83 -10.59 -21.62
C GLU A 47 -18.28 -11.67 -20.69
N GLY A 48 -19.15 -12.56 -20.18
CA GLY A 48 -18.73 -13.74 -19.41
C GLY A 48 -17.80 -14.67 -20.19
N ARG A 49 -18.14 -14.98 -21.45
CA ARG A 49 -17.27 -15.79 -22.33
C ARG A 49 -15.93 -15.11 -22.60
N LEU A 50 -15.93 -13.81 -22.88
CA LEU A 50 -14.71 -13.04 -23.13
C LEU A 50 -13.76 -13.06 -21.93
N LEU A 51 -14.31 -12.97 -20.71
CA LEU A 51 -13.53 -13.09 -19.47
C LEU A 51 -12.93 -14.49 -19.31
N ALA A 52 -13.71 -15.54 -19.59
CA ALA A 52 -13.26 -16.93 -19.51
C ALA A 52 -12.13 -17.23 -20.51
N GLU A 53 -12.25 -16.73 -21.75
CA GLU A 53 -11.20 -16.82 -22.77
C GLU A 53 -9.93 -16.00 -22.43
N SER A 54 -10.02 -15.09 -21.46
CA SER A 54 -8.94 -14.15 -21.11
C SER A 54 -8.51 -14.30 -19.63
N GLU A 55 -8.50 -15.53 -19.11
CA GLU A 55 -8.28 -15.82 -17.69
C GLU A 55 -7.01 -15.17 -17.12
N ASP A 56 -5.89 -15.22 -17.85
CA ASP A 56 -4.63 -14.61 -17.44
C ASP A 56 -4.76 -13.10 -17.22
N LEU A 57 -5.40 -12.41 -18.18
CA LEU A 57 -5.64 -10.96 -18.10
C LEU A 57 -6.59 -10.61 -16.95
N VAL A 58 -7.60 -11.45 -16.71
CA VAL A 58 -8.55 -11.27 -15.60
C VAL A 58 -7.81 -11.38 -14.26
N THR A 59 -7.03 -12.44 -14.08
CA THR A 59 -6.24 -12.68 -12.86
C THR A 59 -5.28 -11.53 -12.61
N GLU A 60 -4.57 -11.08 -13.64
CA GLU A 60 -3.64 -9.96 -13.54
C GLU A 60 -4.36 -8.66 -13.13
N LEU A 61 -5.44 -8.29 -13.82
CA LEU A 61 -6.17 -7.03 -13.57
C LEU A 61 -6.85 -7.03 -12.20
N GLN A 62 -7.44 -8.15 -11.79
CA GLN A 62 -7.99 -8.30 -10.44
C GLN A 62 -6.89 -8.21 -9.38
N GLY A 63 -5.73 -8.83 -9.59
CA GLY A 63 -4.58 -8.72 -8.71
C GLY A 63 -4.03 -7.29 -8.61
N ARG A 64 -4.01 -6.53 -9.71
CA ARG A 64 -3.68 -5.09 -9.70
C ARG A 64 -4.72 -4.29 -8.90
N SER A 65 -6.01 -4.57 -9.08
CA SER A 65 -7.08 -3.89 -8.35
C SER A 65 -7.01 -4.16 -6.84
N ARG A 66 -6.84 -5.43 -6.44
CA ARG A 66 -6.69 -5.82 -5.02
C ARG A 66 -5.49 -5.15 -4.37
N ARG A 67 -4.34 -5.10 -5.05
CA ARG A 67 -3.14 -4.39 -4.55
C ARG A 67 -3.40 -2.91 -4.36
N ARG A 68 -4.03 -2.26 -5.34
CA ARG A 68 -4.39 -0.83 -5.25
C ARG A 68 -5.36 -0.57 -4.10
N GLU A 69 -6.37 -1.40 -3.95
CA GLU A 69 -7.35 -1.28 -2.87
C GLU A 69 -6.72 -1.53 -1.50
N GLY A 70 -5.85 -2.54 -1.37
CA GLY A 70 -5.09 -2.80 -0.14
C GLY A 70 -4.17 -1.63 0.22
N LEU A 71 -3.51 -1.01 -0.75
CA LEU A 71 -2.72 0.22 -0.54
C LEU A 71 -3.59 1.40 -0.12
N LYS A 72 -4.79 1.53 -0.69
CA LYS A 72 -5.73 2.58 -0.30
C LYS A 72 -6.21 2.39 1.15
N ARG A 73 -6.66 1.18 1.50
CA ARG A 73 -7.10 0.84 2.86
C ARG A 73 -5.99 1.06 3.90
N ARG A 74 -4.72 0.77 3.55
CA ARG A 74 -3.57 1.03 4.44
C ARG A 74 -3.29 2.51 4.70
N GLN A 75 -3.80 3.41 3.85
CA GLN A 75 -3.66 4.86 3.99
C GLN A 75 -4.89 5.51 4.63
N GLU A 76 -5.98 4.76 4.80
CA GLU A 76 -7.17 5.26 5.46
C GLU A 76 -6.94 5.25 6.98
N GLU A 77 -7.10 6.42 7.60
CA GLU A 77 -7.10 6.52 9.06
C GLU A 77 -8.41 5.94 9.60
N VAL A 78 -8.30 5.14 10.65
CA VAL A 78 -9.44 4.53 11.34
C VAL A 78 -9.41 5.01 12.77
N CYS A 79 -10.49 5.66 13.19
CA CYS A 79 -10.70 6.10 14.55
C CYS A 79 -11.75 5.19 15.20
N ASP A 80 -11.35 4.51 16.27
CA ASP A 80 -12.29 3.76 17.10
C ASP A 80 -13.29 4.72 17.78
N ASP A 81 -14.51 4.24 18.02
CA ASP A 81 -15.47 4.93 18.87
C ASP A 81 -14.90 5.13 20.29
N PRO A 82 -15.21 6.23 21.01
CA PRO A 82 -14.67 6.49 22.34
C PRO A 82 -14.85 5.35 23.36
N GLU A 83 -15.96 4.61 23.31
CA GLU A 83 -16.18 3.48 24.22
C GLU A 83 -15.29 2.28 23.88
N GLU A 84 -15.16 1.99 22.59
CA GLU A 84 -14.29 0.93 22.09
C GLU A 84 -12.83 1.25 22.41
N LEU A 85 -12.40 2.49 22.19
CA LEU A 85 -11.06 2.97 22.54
C LEU A 85 -10.79 2.78 24.03
N ARG A 86 -11.70 3.23 24.91
CA ARG A 86 -11.57 3.04 26.37
C ARG A 86 -11.50 1.56 26.77
N ARG A 87 -12.22 0.68 26.08
CA ARG A 87 -12.14 -0.77 26.31
C ARG A 87 -10.76 -1.31 25.93
N LYS A 88 -10.29 -1.03 24.71
CA LYS A 88 -8.97 -1.46 24.21
C LYS A 88 -7.82 -0.93 25.09
N VAL A 89 -7.89 0.32 25.54
CA VAL A 89 -6.89 0.90 26.45
C VAL A 89 -6.87 0.19 27.80
N ARG A 90 -8.03 -0.17 28.37
CA ARG A 90 -8.10 -0.95 29.61
C ARG A 90 -7.48 -2.34 29.45
N GLU A 91 -7.75 -3.01 28.33
CA GLU A 91 -7.16 -4.30 27.99
C GLU A 91 -5.63 -4.20 27.85
N LEU A 92 -5.14 -3.19 27.13
CA LEU A 92 -3.71 -2.92 26.99
C LEU A 92 -3.06 -2.66 28.36
N ALA A 93 -3.68 -1.85 29.21
CA ALA A 93 -3.18 -1.58 30.56
C ALA A 93 -3.13 -2.84 31.43
N GLY A 94 -4.07 -3.78 31.24
CA GLY A 94 -4.02 -5.10 31.86
C GLY A 94 -2.86 -5.95 31.32
N ALA A 95 -2.69 -5.99 30.01
CA ALA A 95 -1.60 -6.73 29.35
C ALA A 95 -0.21 -6.22 29.78
N VAL A 96 -0.02 -4.89 29.84
CA VAL A 96 1.23 -4.27 30.30
C VAL A 96 1.55 -4.66 31.75
N ARG A 97 0.56 -4.60 32.66
CA ARG A 97 0.75 -4.96 34.08
C ARG A 97 1.10 -6.43 34.29
N ASN A 98 0.56 -7.31 33.45
CA ASN A 98 0.75 -8.76 33.58
C ASN A 98 1.95 -9.28 32.77
N ALA A 99 2.55 -8.45 31.92
CA ALA A 99 3.68 -8.85 31.09
C ALA A 99 4.93 -9.08 31.96
N LYS A 100 5.55 -10.25 31.83
CA LYS A 100 6.85 -10.53 32.44
C LYS A 100 8.00 -9.86 31.68
N TYR A 101 7.82 -9.71 30.36
CA TYR A 101 8.79 -9.10 29.45
C TYR A 101 8.03 -8.39 28.32
N LEU A 102 7.96 -7.07 28.41
CA LEU A 102 7.34 -6.16 27.46
C LEU A 102 8.41 -5.45 26.62
N VAL A 103 8.21 -5.51 25.31
CA VAL A 103 9.00 -4.77 24.32
C VAL A 103 8.08 -3.84 23.56
N VAL A 104 8.49 -2.57 23.41
CA VAL A 104 7.75 -1.56 22.65
C VAL A 104 8.44 -1.32 21.31
N TYR A 105 7.68 -1.38 20.22
CA TYR A 105 8.16 -1.02 18.89
C TYR A 105 7.61 0.36 18.51
N THR A 106 8.47 1.29 18.14
CA THR A 106 8.10 2.66 17.78
C THR A 106 8.45 2.97 16.32
N GLY A 107 7.61 3.80 15.71
CA GLY A 107 7.81 4.37 14.38
C GLY A 107 7.35 5.82 14.32
N ALA A 108 7.52 6.47 13.16
CA ALA A 108 7.43 7.92 13.03
C ALA A 108 6.09 8.52 13.52
N GLY A 109 5.02 7.70 13.57
CA GLY A 109 3.70 8.09 14.08
C GLY A 109 3.71 8.67 15.50
N ILE A 110 4.66 8.29 16.38
CA ILE A 110 4.72 8.84 17.74
C ILE A 110 5.30 10.26 17.81
N SER A 111 5.92 10.73 16.72
CA SER A 111 6.58 12.04 16.60
C SER A 111 5.76 13.05 15.81
N THR A 112 4.62 12.64 15.23
CA THR A 112 3.72 13.53 14.46
C THR A 112 3.18 14.68 15.31
N ALA A 113 2.92 14.44 16.59
CA ALA A 113 2.51 15.49 17.54
C ALA A 113 3.63 16.48 17.90
N ALA A 114 4.89 16.17 17.59
CA ALA A 114 6.04 17.08 17.71
C ALA A 114 6.34 17.78 16.37
N SER A 115 5.35 17.88 15.48
CA SER A 115 5.48 18.48 14.14
C SER A 115 6.48 17.77 13.22
N ILE A 116 6.89 16.54 13.54
CA ILE A 116 7.74 15.72 12.67
C ILE A 116 6.83 14.84 11.80
N PRO A 117 6.77 15.03 10.47
CA PRO A 117 5.87 14.25 9.63
C PRO A 117 6.25 12.77 9.64
N ASP A 118 5.25 11.89 9.60
CA ASP A 118 5.51 10.48 9.35
C ASP A 118 5.88 10.24 7.88
N TYR A 119 6.12 8.97 7.53
CA TYR A 119 6.49 8.61 6.16
C TYR A 119 5.29 8.28 5.26
N ARG A 120 4.21 7.72 5.80
CA ARG A 120 3.17 7.01 5.01
C ARG A 120 1.73 7.33 5.41
N GLY A 121 1.50 8.17 6.42
CA GLY A 121 0.19 8.69 6.75
C GLY A 121 -0.35 9.61 5.65
N PRO A 122 -1.55 10.18 5.82
CA PRO A 122 -2.20 11.00 4.79
C PRO A 122 -1.35 12.17 4.29
N ASN A 123 -0.56 12.74 5.20
CA ASN A 123 0.39 13.85 4.99
C ASN A 123 1.85 13.41 5.17
N GLY A 124 2.14 12.11 5.10
CA GLY A 124 3.48 11.59 5.25
C GLY A 124 4.40 11.95 4.07
N VAL A 125 5.71 11.94 4.31
CA VAL A 125 6.74 12.31 3.32
C VAL A 125 6.54 11.59 1.98
N TRP A 126 6.42 10.26 1.99
CA TRP A 126 6.28 9.48 0.75
C TRP A 126 4.90 9.68 0.11
N THR A 127 3.86 9.86 0.93
CA THR A 127 2.49 10.11 0.46
C THR A 127 2.40 11.45 -0.29
N LEU A 128 3.05 12.50 0.22
CA LEU A 128 3.08 13.81 -0.43
C LEU A 128 3.94 13.79 -1.69
N LEU A 129 5.11 13.16 -1.66
CA LEU A 129 5.98 13.01 -2.83
C LEU A 129 5.29 12.25 -3.97
N GLN A 130 4.56 11.17 -3.67
CA GLN A 130 3.75 10.46 -4.66
C GLN A 130 2.63 11.30 -5.28
N LYS A 131 2.11 12.29 -4.54
CA LYS A 131 1.11 13.25 -5.01
C LYS A 131 1.74 14.45 -5.74
N GLY A 132 3.08 14.49 -5.91
CA GLY A 132 3.79 15.62 -6.49
C GLY A 132 3.77 16.88 -5.64
N ARG A 133 3.55 16.74 -4.32
CA ARG A 133 3.52 17.86 -3.37
C ARG A 133 4.88 18.02 -2.68
N SER A 134 5.22 19.26 -2.34
CA SER A 134 6.38 19.54 -1.50
C SER A 134 6.17 19.06 -0.07
N VAL A 135 7.27 18.73 0.59
CA VAL A 135 7.33 18.34 2.00
C VAL A 135 8.08 19.44 2.73
N SER A 136 7.50 20.03 3.77
CA SER A 136 8.24 20.92 4.66
C SER A 136 9.03 20.11 5.66
N ALA A 137 10.34 20.35 5.75
CA ALA A 137 11.13 19.84 6.85
C ALA A 137 10.84 20.70 8.08
N ALA A 138 10.40 20.08 9.18
CA ALA A 138 10.45 20.73 10.48
C ALA A 138 11.90 20.79 10.94
N ASP A 139 12.29 21.88 11.62
CA ASP A 139 13.58 21.94 12.29
C ASP A 139 13.57 20.95 13.46
N LEU A 140 14.39 19.92 13.38
CA LEU A 140 14.46 18.88 14.41
C LEU A 140 15.07 19.38 15.71
N SER A 141 15.81 20.50 15.67
CA SER A 141 16.43 21.07 16.87
C SER A 141 15.43 21.68 17.85
N GLU A 142 14.25 22.07 17.35
CA GLU A 142 13.16 22.65 18.15
C GLU A 142 12.16 21.59 18.64
N ALA A 143 12.30 20.33 18.22
CA ALA A 143 11.33 19.29 18.53
C ALA A 143 11.47 18.78 19.97
N GLU A 144 10.36 18.76 20.69
CA GLU A 144 10.28 18.20 22.04
C GLU A 144 9.71 16.77 22.05
N PRO A 145 10.14 15.90 23.00
CA PRO A 145 9.55 14.57 23.15
C PRO A 145 8.05 14.64 23.40
N THR A 146 7.27 13.92 22.60
CA THR A 146 5.81 13.85 22.78
C THR A 146 5.43 13.15 24.09
N LEU A 147 4.17 13.28 24.51
CA LEU A 147 3.63 12.53 25.65
C LEU A 147 3.90 11.03 25.56
N THR A 148 3.84 10.46 24.35
CA THR A 148 4.15 9.04 24.12
C THR A 148 5.61 8.72 24.41
N HIS A 149 6.55 9.56 23.97
CA HIS A 149 7.98 9.39 24.29
C HIS A 149 8.20 9.41 25.80
N MET A 150 7.64 10.43 26.49
CA MET A 150 7.80 10.57 27.93
C MET A 150 7.13 9.43 28.71
N SER A 151 5.98 8.93 28.23
CA SER A 151 5.29 7.79 28.82
C SER A 151 6.10 6.50 28.69
N ILE A 152 6.69 6.24 27.52
CA ILE A 152 7.57 5.08 27.31
C ILE A 152 8.81 5.17 28.20
N ALA A 153 9.45 6.35 28.26
CA ALA A 153 10.58 6.59 29.15
C ALA A 153 10.22 6.27 30.61
N ARG A 154 9.06 6.76 31.06
CA ARG A 154 8.58 6.49 32.42
C ARG A 154 8.29 5.02 32.68
N LEU A 155 7.68 4.31 31.73
CA LEU A 155 7.42 2.87 31.85
C LEU A 155 8.72 2.06 31.93
N HIS A 156 9.74 2.46 31.17
CA HIS A 156 11.06 1.85 31.23
C HIS A 156 11.77 2.12 32.56
N GLU A 157 11.73 3.36 33.08
CA GLU A 157 12.24 3.70 34.42
C GLU A 157 11.59 2.87 35.52
N GLN A 158 10.29 2.61 35.41
CA GLN A 158 9.52 1.78 36.34
C GLN A 158 9.71 0.27 36.10
N LYS A 159 10.58 -0.14 35.17
CA LYS A 159 10.87 -1.53 34.80
C LYS A 159 9.65 -2.31 34.30
N LEU A 160 8.63 -1.61 33.81
CA LEU A 160 7.45 -2.20 33.17
C LEU A 160 7.71 -2.51 31.69
N VAL A 161 8.62 -1.77 31.05
CA VAL A 161 9.12 -2.02 29.69
C VAL A 161 10.59 -2.39 29.79
N GLN A 162 11.00 -3.49 29.16
CA GLN A 162 12.40 -3.96 29.19
C GLN A 162 13.19 -3.41 28.02
N HIS A 163 12.57 -3.32 26.85
CA HIS A 163 13.24 -2.83 25.65
C HIS A 163 12.32 -1.97 24.79
N VAL A 164 12.93 -0.99 24.13
CA VAL A 164 12.29 -0.17 23.10
C VAL A 164 13.10 -0.36 21.81
N VAL A 165 12.42 -0.75 20.74
CA VAL A 165 13.00 -0.91 19.41
C VAL A 165 12.39 0.17 18.51
N SER A 166 13.21 1.10 18.04
CA SER A 166 12.76 2.26 17.28
C SER A 166 13.22 2.22 15.82
N GLN A 167 12.35 2.66 14.92
CA GLN A 167 12.66 2.92 13.51
C GLN A 167 12.74 4.43 13.18
N ASN A 168 12.60 5.30 14.19
CA ASN A 168 12.65 6.76 14.05
C ASN A 168 14.06 7.25 13.74
#